data_AF-W9XND3-F1
#
_entry.id   AF-W9XND3-F1
#
_cell.length_a   1.000
_cell.length_b   1.000
_cell.length_c   1.000
_cell.angle_alpha   90.00
_cell.angle_beta   90.00
_cell.angle_gamma   90.00
#
_symmetry.space_group_name_H-M   'P 1'
#
loop_
_entity.id
_entity.type
_entity.pdbx_description
1 polymer ?
#
loop_
_entity_poly.entity_id
_entity_poly.type
_entity_poly.pdbx_seq_one_letter_code
_entity_poly.pdbx_strand_id
1 'polypeptide(L)'
;MRAQIREKNDGTQPLEAWQRVSQVIFERWLKEICEKNPLIDLRYGWKVESVQELGDRVKVSAQKVESREPASIMVDYVAGCDGASSNVRQSLELPIDGGPVSSCVLLVHFKSRDLTRLHKQGQFWHIFFLQGAGLFSGAVIAQDEVDTWTTHMFLPLDADETQLDSHEAIYRTLGGSHQPYEIKIDEILVRSVWRPNIAVARQWAGASKRVFIAGDAAHQLIPTGGYGMNTGVGDAYDLAWKLSAVINGYAGKGLLDSYETERRPVAMRNSEHSGVHMTAHITACSLLAGNDLAEANSDTETGKEIRSKVHEHYQNHIGENTDLGIEMGYRYQSSVIIPESDGASEPPWTPSAYVPTTWPGSRPPHLFLENGKAIFDELHPSAWTLVTFNDQPCGEEYIIQAAQNSKVPMKHLNLSGESKAKELWERDLVLIRPDEHVAWRGQSVSSLDAAKNILATVTGNHAPKEDSKPSSAPVDVVKGPSKAFTATTGLATQTNTFHFEKISEFQR
;
A
#
# COMPACT_ATOMS: atom_id res chain seq x y z
N MET A 1 6.82 19.05 -11.54
CA MET A 1 7.14 17.67 -11.10
C MET A 1 7.94 16.88 -12.13
N ARG A 2 7.40 16.45 -13.28
CA ARG A 2 8.18 15.63 -14.26
C ARG A 2 9.52 16.25 -14.70
N ALA A 3 9.56 17.56 -14.93
CA ALA A 3 10.81 18.28 -15.22
C ALA A 3 11.80 18.22 -14.04
N GLN A 4 11.33 18.40 -12.82
CA GLN A 4 12.16 18.33 -11.60
C GLN A 4 12.70 16.91 -11.37
N ILE A 5 11.90 15.88 -11.62
CA ILE A 5 12.34 14.47 -11.56
C ILE A 5 13.48 14.24 -12.54
N ARG A 6 13.32 14.71 -13.79
CA ARG A 6 14.36 14.58 -14.82
C ARG A 6 15.64 15.36 -14.49
N GLU A 7 15.51 16.54 -13.88
CA GLU A 7 16.65 17.35 -13.45
C GLU A 7 17.38 16.72 -12.25
N LYS A 8 16.65 16.14 -11.30
CA LYS A 8 17.18 15.53 -10.08
C LYS A 8 17.41 14.02 -10.26
N ASN A 9 18.43 13.70 -11.04
CA ASN A 9 18.77 12.34 -11.46
C ASN A 9 19.72 11.59 -10.47
N ASP A 10 19.52 11.76 -9.17
CA ASP A 10 20.40 11.27 -8.09
C ASP A 10 19.87 10.02 -7.38
N GLY A 11 18.84 9.38 -7.93
CA GLY A 11 18.19 8.22 -7.31
C GLY A 11 17.07 8.56 -6.34
N THR A 12 16.94 9.81 -5.87
CA THR A 12 15.98 10.20 -4.82
C THR A 12 14.57 10.47 -5.34
N GLN A 13 14.38 10.51 -6.65
CA GLN A 13 13.09 10.74 -7.28
C GLN A 13 12.53 9.45 -7.87
N PRO A 14 11.21 9.22 -7.83
CA PRO A 14 10.59 8.15 -8.58
C PRO A 14 10.67 8.44 -10.09
N LEU A 15 10.46 7.42 -10.93
CA LEU A 15 10.30 7.62 -12.37
C LEU A 15 9.05 8.45 -12.67
N GLU A 16 7.93 8.06 -12.07
CA GLU A 16 6.64 8.72 -12.27
C GLU A 16 6.35 9.71 -11.15
N ALA A 17 5.87 10.88 -11.54
CA ALA A 17 5.33 11.87 -10.62
C ALA A 17 4.05 11.32 -9.96
N TRP A 18 3.82 11.60 -8.67
CA TRP A 18 2.53 11.39 -8.02
C TRP A 18 1.39 11.93 -8.88
N GLN A 19 0.37 11.09 -9.05
CA GLN A 19 -0.81 11.41 -9.85
C GLN A 19 -2.03 11.39 -8.96
N ARG A 20 -2.97 12.29 -9.25
CA ARG A 20 -4.29 12.28 -8.65
C ARG A 20 -5.28 11.75 -9.68
N VAL A 21 -5.87 10.60 -9.40
CA VAL A 21 -6.91 10.00 -10.23
C VAL A 21 -7.97 9.38 -9.33
N SER A 22 -9.22 9.78 -9.53
CA SER A 22 -10.35 9.19 -8.81
C SER A 22 -10.52 7.72 -9.22
N GLN A 23 -10.90 6.87 -8.27
CA GLN A 23 -11.12 5.44 -8.48
C GLN A 23 -12.12 5.17 -9.62
N VAL A 24 -13.17 5.99 -9.77
CA VAL A 24 -14.17 5.84 -10.85
C VAL A 24 -13.53 5.96 -12.24
N ILE A 25 -12.50 6.81 -12.39
CA ILE A 25 -11.76 6.97 -13.64
C ILE A 25 -10.77 5.81 -13.80
N PHE A 26 -10.02 5.51 -12.75
CA PHE A 26 -8.97 4.49 -12.78
C PHE A 26 -9.52 3.09 -13.04
N GLU A 27 -10.57 2.66 -12.33
CA GLU A 27 -11.18 1.35 -12.49
C GLU A 27 -11.87 1.21 -13.85
N ARG A 28 -12.51 2.27 -14.35
CA ARG A 28 -13.06 2.27 -15.71
C ARG A 28 -11.96 2.05 -16.74
N TRP A 29 -10.84 2.76 -16.62
CA TRP A 29 -9.71 2.60 -17.52
C TRP A 29 -9.13 1.19 -17.46
N LEU A 30 -8.92 0.64 -16.26
CA LEU A 30 -8.47 -0.75 -16.08
C LEU A 30 -9.46 -1.77 -16.67
N LYS A 31 -10.76 -1.56 -16.45
CA LYS A 31 -11.81 -2.39 -17.03
C LYS A 31 -11.71 -2.44 -18.56
N GLU A 32 -11.53 -1.29 -19.21
CA GLU A 32 -11.38 -1.24 -20.67
C GLU A 32 -10.14 -2.00 -21.17
N ILE A 33 -9.07 -2.07 -20.37
CA ILE A 33 -7.88 -2.89 -20.66
C ILE A 33 -8.21 -4.37 -20.50
N CYS A 34 -8.86 -4.76 -19.40
CA CYS A 34 -9.25 -6.15 -19.16
C CYS A 34 -10.20 -6.69 -20.24
N GLU A 35 -11.20 -5.92 -20.65
CA GLU A 35 -12.16 -6.33 -21.70
C GLU A 35 -11.52 -6.51 -23.09
N LYS A 36 -10.42 -5.81 -23.37
CA LYS A 36 -9.69 -5.93 -24.64
C LYS A 36 -8.64 -7.04 -24.63
N ASN A 37 -8.29 -7.58 -23.46
CA ASN A 37 -7.25 -8.58 -23.33
C ASN A 37 -7.83 -9.99 -23.54
N PRO A 38 -7.44 -10.72 -24.60
CA PRO A 38 -7.98 -12.05 -24.90
C PRO A 38 -7.61 -13.12 -23.86
N LEU A 39 -6.67 -12.83 -22.95
CA LEU A 39 -6.27 -13.72 -21.86
C LEU A 39 -7.15 -13.58 -20.60
N ILE A 40 -8.09 -12.64 -20.59
CA ILE A 40 -8.95 -12.35 -19.42
C ILE A 40 -10.41 -12.65 -19.76
N ASP A 41 -11.02 -13.59 -19.03
CA ASP A 41 -12.47 -13.82 -19.03
C ASP A 41 -13.11 -13.03 -17.88
N LEU A 42 -13.79 -11.93 -18.22
CA LEU A 42 -14.37 -11.00 -17.26
C LEU A 42 -15.88 -11.20 -17.13
N ARG A 43 -16.32 -11.62 -15.94
CA ARG A 43 -17.72 -11.98 -15.68
C ARG A 43 -18.35 -11.13 -14.57
N TYR A 44 -19.00 -10.04 -14.98
CA TYR A 44 -19.79 -9.20 -14.07
C TYR A 44 -21.12 -9.84 -13.68
N GLY A 45 -21.69 -9.36 -12.56
CA GLY A 45 -22.98 -9.86 -12.07
C GLY A 45 -22.89 -11.26 -11.45
N TRP A 46 -21.69 -11.74 -11.12
CA TRP A 46 -21.45 -12.97 -10.39
C TRP A 46 -20.89 -12.67 -9.00
N LYS A 47 -21.43 -13.35 -7.99
CA LYS A 47 -20.96 -13.27 -6.61
C LYS A 47 -20.30 -14.60 -6.23
N VAL A 48 -19.05 -14.57 -5.83
CA VAL A 48 -18.40 -15.74 -5.20
C VAL A 48 -18.99 -15.92 -3.81
N GLU A 49 -19.49 -17.12 -3.53
CA GLU A 49 -20.08 -17.48 -2.24
C GLU A 49 -19.07 -18.18 -1.34
N SER A 50 -18.27 -19.09 -1.90
CA SER A 50 -17.24 -19.80 -1.16
C SER A 50 -16.10 -20.29 -2.04
N VAL A 51 -14.96 -20.54 -1.40
CA VAL A 51 -13.82 -21.23 -2.00
C VAL A 51 -13.37 -22.38 -1.11
N GLN A 52 -12.88 -23.46 -1.73
CA GLN A 52 -12.38 -24.62 -1.01
C GLN A 52 -11.13 -25.17 -1.71
N GLU A 53 -10.03 -25.31 -0.96
CA GLU A 53 -8.85 -26.02 -1.44
C GLU A 53 -9.12 -27.53 -1.46
N LEU A 54 -8.89 -28.17 -2.61
CA LEU A 54 -9.08 -29.60 -2.85
C LEU A 54 -7.77 -30.20 -3.37
N GLY A 55 -6.76 -30.26 -2.50
CA GLY A 55 -5.43 -30.78 -2.84
C GLY A 55 -4.71 -29.92 -3.85
N ASP A 56 -4.72 -30.32 -5.12
CA ASP A 56 -4.02 -29.63 -6.21
C ASP A 56 -4.90 -28.64 -7.00
N ARG A 57 -6.15 -28.43 -6.58
CA ARG A 57 -7.10 -27.50 -7.21
C ARG A 57 -7.87 -26.71 -6.16
N VAL A 58 -8.58 -25.68 -6.60
CA VAL A 58 -9.55 -24.92 -5.79
C VAL A 58 -10.92 -25.03 -6.43
N LYS A 59 -11.93 -25.35 -5.63
CA LYS A 59 -13.34 -25.25 -6.02
C LYS A 59 -13.86 -23.87 -5.64
N VAL A 60 -14.37 -23.13 -6.62
CA VAL A 60 -15.07 -21.86 -6.42
C VAL A 60 -16.56 -22.12 -6.60
N SER A 61 -17.37 -21.70 -5.63
CA SER A 61 -18.83 -21.66 -5.73
C SER A 61 -19.27 -20.22 -5.90
N ALA A 62 -20.08 -19.95 -6.91
CA ALA A 62 -20.55 -18.62 -7.25
C ALA A 62 -22.04 -18.63 -7.62
N GLN A 63 -22.67 -17.47 -7.57
CA GLN A 63 -24.06 -17.27 -7.93
C GLN A 63 -24.21 -16.06 -8.84
N LYS A 64 -24.99 -16.19 -9.90
CA LYS A 64 -25.38 -15.03 -10.72
C LYS A 64 -26.37 -14.16 -9.94
N VAL A 65 -26.06 -12.88 -9.79
CA VAL A 65 -26.77 -11.95 -8.90
C VAL A 65 -28.24 -11.79 -9.28
N GLU A 66 -28.54 -11.68 -10.57
CA GLU A 66 -29.91 -11.45 -11.08
C GLU A 66 -30.78 -12.71 -11.01
N SER A 67 -30.29 -13.84 -11.54
CA SER A 67 -31.08 -15.08 -11.68
C SER A 67 -30.97 -16.02 -10.48
N ARG A 68 -30.04 -15.77 -9.55
CA ARG A 68 -29.66 -16.67 -8.45
C ARG A 68 -29.16 -18.04 -8.91
N GLU A 69 -28.81 -18.17 -10.18
CA GLU A 69 -28.28 -19.41 -10.76
C GLU A 69 -26.90 -19.73 -10.16
N PRO A 70 -26.71 -20.94 -9.60
CA PRO A 70 -25.43 -21.35 -9.05
C PRO A 70 -24.47 -21.78 -10.15
N ALA A 71 -23.18 -21.52 -9.94
CA ALA A 71 -22.08 -22.06 -10.72
C ALA A 71 -21.00 -22.62 -9.81
N SER A 72 -20.31 -23.65 -10.27
CA SER A 72 -19.12 -24.16 -9.62
C SER A 72 -18.01 -24.35 -10.64
N ILE A 73 -16.81 -23.86 -10.31
CA ILE A 73 -15.66 -23.84 -11.21
C ILE A 73 -14.46 -24.42 -10.46
N MET A 74 -13.71 -25.29 -11.14
CA MET A 74 -12.43 -25.80 -10.66
C MET A 74 -11.31 -25.01 -11.31
N VAL A 75 -10.41 -24.46 -10.48
CA VAL A 75 -9.26 -23.66 -10.92
C VAL A 75 -7.99 -24.10 -10.18
N ASP A 76 -6.82 -23.70 -10.69
CA ASP A 76 -5.54 -24.05 -10.05
C ASP A 76 -5.23 -23.16 -8.84
N TYR A 77 -5.59 -21.88 -8.95
CA TYR A 77 -5.35 -20.84 -7.96
C TYR A 77 -6.51 -19.86 -7.88
N VAL A 78 -6.66 -19.20 -6.73
CA VAL A 78 -7.59 -18.07 -6.52
C VAL A 78 -6.85 -16.93 -5.84
N ALA A 79 -7.04 -15.71 -6.34
CA ALA A 79 -6.69 -14.48 -5.64
C ALA A 79 -8.00 -13.77 -5.21
N GLY A 80 -8.23 -13.68 -3.90
CA GLY A 80 -9.35 -12.99 -3.29
C GLY A 80 -9.07 -11.49 -3.17
N CYS A 81 -9.57 -10.73 -4.14
CA CYS A 81 -9.55 -9.27 -4.15
C CYS A 81 -10.96 -8.70 -3.91
N ASP A 82 -11.76 -9.37 -3.08
CA ASP A 82 -13.22 -9.18 -2.92
C ASP A 82 -13.59 -8.23 -1.76
N GLY A 83 -12.64 -7.39 -1.35
CA GLY A 83 -12.89 -6.25 -0.46
C GLY A 83 -13.02 -6.61 1.02
N ALA A 84 -13.39 -5.61 1.83
CA ALA A 84 -13.36 -5.69 3.29
C ALA A 84 -14.17 -6.87 3.86
N SER A 85 -15.32 -7.18 3.23
CA SER A 85 -16.22 -8.27 3.62
C SER A 85 -15.89 -9.60 2.93
N SER A 86 -14.64 -9.79 2.52
CA SER A 86 -14.16 -10.93 1.72
C SER A 86 -14.77 -12.28 2.12
N ASN A 87 -15.48 -12.89 1.17
CA ASN A 87 -15.97 -14.27 1.26
C ASN A 87 -14.82 -15.26 1.09
N VAL A 88 -13.79 -14.90 0.31
CA VAL A 88 -12.59 -15.73 0.13
C VAL A 88 -11.85 -15.89 1.47
N ARG A 89 -11.59 -14.79 2.18
CA ARG A 89 -10.97 -14.81 3.52
C ARG A 89 -11.80 -15.63 4.50
N GLN A 90 -13.11 -15.43 4.53
CA GLN A 90 -14.03 -16.13 5.42
C GLN A 90 -14.09 -17.64 5.13
N SER A 91 -14.08 -18.05 3.86
CA SER A 91 -14.12 -19.47 3.46
C SER A 91 -12.90 -20.25 3.92
N LEU A 92 -11.75 -19.57 4.01
CA LEU A 92 -10.51 -20.13 4.52
C LEU A 92 -10.35 -19.98 6.04
N GLU A 93 -11.31 -19.33 6.71
CA GLU A 93 -11.26 -19.03 8.14
C GLU A 93 -10.00 -18.25 8.55
N LEU A 94 -9.48 -17.39 7.66
CA LEU A 94 -8.26 -16.63 7.94
C LEU A 94 -8.56 -15.55 8.99
N PRO A 95 -7.86 -15.58 10.15
CA PRO A 95 -8.13 -14.64 11.22
C PRO A 95 -7.69 -13.22 10.84
N ILE A 96 -8.46 -12.24 11.30
CA ILE A 96 -8.19 -10.82 11.10
C ILE A 96 -7.97 -10.14 12.44
N ASP A 97 -6.90 -9.36 12.53
CA ASP A 97 -6.63 -8.49 13.66
C ASP A 97 -7.26 -7.13 13.37
N GLY A 98 -8.06 -6.62 14.29
CA GLY A 98 -8.62 -5.27 14.24
C GLY A 98 -10.12 -5.30 14.00
N GLY A 99 -10.69 -4.21 13.50
CA GLY A 99 -12.12 -4.16 13.24
C GLY A 99 -12.69 -2.76 13.10
N PRO A 100 -14.01 -2.63 13.34
CA PRO A 100 -14.74 -1.38 13.19
C PRO A 100 -14.19 -0.27 14.07
N VAL A 101 -14.02 0.89 13.47
CA VAL A 101 -13.76 2.15 14.17
C VAL A 101 -15.11 2.77 14.51
N SER A 102 -15.21 3.37 15.70
CA SER A 102 -16.42 4.06 16.17
C SER A 102 -16.62 5.40 15.45
N SER A 103 -16.88 5.36 14.13
CA SER A 103 -17.16 6.52 13.30
C SER A 103 -18.18 6.19 12.20
N CYS A 104 -18.99 7.19 11.85
CA CYS A 104 -19.92 7.14 10.73
C CYS A 104 -19.64 8.35 9.85
N VAL A 105 -19.42 8.12 8.55
CA VAL A 105 -19.14 9.19 7.60
C VAL A 105 -20.21 9.16 6.51
N LEU A 106 -20.92 10.28 6.32
CA LEU A 106 -21.79 10.47 5.17
C LEU A 106 -20.97 11.12 4.05
N LEU A 107 -20.89 10.42 2.93
CA LEU A 107 -20.18 10.87 1.73
C LEU A 107 -21.19 11.36 0.71
N VAL A 108 -21.00 12.59 0.24
CA VAL A 108 -21.77 13.14 -0.89
C VAL A 108 -20.81 13.55 -1.98
N HIS A 109 -20.86 12.84 -3.11
CA HIS A 109 -20.17 13.19 -4.34
C HIS A 109 -21.09 14.04 -5.21
N PHE A 110 -20.60 15.18 -5.68
CA PHE A 110 -21.42 16.16 -6.37
C PHE A 110 -20.60 16.95 -7.39
N LYS A 111 -21.32 17.60 -8.30
CA LYS A 111 -20.76 18.59 -9.21
C LYS A 111 -21.11 20.00 -8.78
N SER A 112 -20.12 20.89 -8.85
CA SER A 112 -20.29 22.32 -8.66
C SER A 112 -19.18 23.08 -9.37
N ARG A 113 -19.58 24.05 -10.20
CA ARG A 113 -18.67 25.04 -10.81
C ARG A 113 -18.66 26.36 -10.05
N ASP A 114 -19.11 26.38 -8.79
CA ASP A 114 -19.05 27.56 -7.93
C ASP A 114 -17.65 27.78 -7.35
N LEU A 115 -16.66 27.87 -8.24
CA LEU A 115 -15.24 27.90 -7.87
C LEU A 115 -14.87 29.12 -7.06
N THR A 116 -15.63 30.22 -7.18
CA THR A 116 -15.38 31.42 -6.37
C THR A 116 -15.60 31.16 -4.88
N ARG A 117 -16.51 30.22 -4.55
CA ARG A 117 -16.81 29.84 -3.18
C ARG A 117 -15.99 28.63 -2.72
N LEU A 118 -15.77 27.64 -3.59
CA LEU A 118 -14.99 26.45 -3.27
C LEU A 118 -13.49 26.75 -3.15
N HIS A 119 -12.93 27.57 -4.04
CA HIS A 119 -11.50 27.97 -3.99
C HIS A 119 -11.26 29.23 -3.16
N LYS A 120 -12.15 29.58 -2.22
CA LYS A 120 -11.97 30.78 -1.40
C LYS A 120 -10.65 30.74 -0.59
N GLN A 121 -10.13 29.54 -0.31
CA GLN A 121 -8.87 29.28 0.39
C GLN A 121 -7.73 28.85 -0.56
N GLY A 122 -7.94 28.98 -1.88
CA GLY A 122 -7.05 28.46 -2.92
C GLY A 122 -7.46 27.08 -3.40
N GLN A 123 -6.63 26.48 -4.25
CA GLN A 123 -6.77 25.10 -4.71
C GLN A 123 -6.31 24.13 -3.62
N PHE A 124 -6.94 22.96 -3.52
CA PHE A 124 -6.67 22.01 -2.44
C PHE A 124 -6.94 20.58 -2.85
N TRP A 125 -6.35 19.63 -2.12
CA TRP A 125 -6.80 18.23 -2.25
C TRP A 125 -7.84 17.92 -1.19
N HIS A 126 -7.53 18.26 0.05
CA HIS A 126 -8.41 18.10 1.19
C HIS A 126 -8.45 19.43 1.95
N ILE A 127 -9.65 19.88 2.31
CA ILE A 127 -9.85 20.83 3.39
C ILE A 127 -10.58 20.09 4.49
N PHE A 128 -10.00 20.07 5.68
CA PHE A 128 -10.63 19.55 6.88
C PHE A 128 -11.32 20.68 7.63
N PHE A 129 -12.56 20.44 8.03
CA PHE A 129 -13.36 21.36 8.80
C PHE A 129 -13.46 20.91 10.24
N LEU A 130 -13.45 21.89 11.14
CA LEU A 130 -13.51 21.67 12.58
C LEU A 130 -14.94 21.85 13.08
N GLN A 131 -15.22 21.19 14.20
CA GLN A 131 -16.37 21.40 15.06
C GLN A 131 -15.91 22.07 16.36
N GLY A 132 -16.71 22.96 16.94
CA GLY A 132 -16.40 23.78 18.13
C GLY A 132 -16.07 23.04 19.44
N ALA A 133 -15.92 21.71 19.41
CA ALA A 133 -15.51 20.87 20.54
C ALA A 133 -14.16 20.17 20.33
N GLY A 134 -13.36 20.57 19.32
CA GLY A 134 -12.07 19.93 19.05
C GLY A 134 -12.18 18.59 18.32
N LEU A 135 -13.23 18.42 17.53
CA LEU A 135 -13.45 17.28 16.63
C LEU A 135 -13.54 17.76 15.19
N PHE A 136 -13.32 16.87 14.21
CA PHE A 136 -13.62 17.18 12.82
C PHE A 136 -15.14 17.18 12.59
N SER A 137 -15.65 18.23 11.95
CA SER A 137 -17.03 18.25 11.43
C SER A 137 -17.11 17.55 10.07
N GLY A 138 -16.02 17.58 9.30
CA GLY A 138 -15.95 16.91 8.02
C GLY A 138 -14.74 17.30 7.20
N ALA A 139 -14.75 16.91 5.93
CA ALA A 139 -13.78 17.35 4.94
C ALA A 139 -14.45 17.57 3.58
N VAL A 140 -13.86 18.40 2.74
CA VAL A 140 -14.14 18.46 1.31
C VAL A 140 -12.90 18.03 0.53
N ILE A 141 -13.12 17.19 -0.48
CA ILE A 141 -12.10 16.59 -1.32
C ILE A 141 -12.33 17.01 -2.76
N ALA A 142 -11.30 17.56 -3.39
CA ALA A 142 -11.29 17.88 -4.81
C ALA A 142 -10.97 16.62 -5.62
N GLN A 143 -11.93 16.10 -6.39
CA GLN A 143 -11.71 14.91 -7.22
C GLN A 143 -10.92 15.26 -8.49
N ASP A 144 -11.23 16.40 -9.11
CA ASP A 144 -10.60 16.85 -10.35
C ASP A 144 -10.16 18.32 -10.39
N GLU A 145 -10.48 19.14 -9.37
CA GLU A 145 -10.24 20.61 -9.33
C GLU A 145 -11.01 21.41 -10.40
N VAL A 146 -11.99 20.80 -11.05
CA VAL A 146 -12.77 21.43 -12.14
C VAL A 146 -14.22 21.58 -11.73
N ASP A 147 -14.90 20.47 -11.47
CA ASP A 147 -16.31 20.49 -11.10
C ASP A 147 -16.71 19.38 -10.13
N THR A 148 -15.87 18.37 -9.88
CA THR A 148 -16.26 17.20 -9.11
C THR A 148 -15.63 17.22 -7.72
N TRP A 149 -16.50 17.08 -6.72
CA TRP A 149 -16.16 17.23 -5.30
C TRP A 149 -16.79 16.12 -4.47
N THR A 150 -16.17 15.81 -3.34
CA THR A 150 -16.75 14.92 -2.33
C THR A 150 -16.73 15.62 -0.98
N THR A 151 -17.85 15.65 -0.27
CA THR A 151 -17.86 15.99 1.16
C THR A 151 -17.92 14.72 2.00
N HIS A 152 -17.13 14.69 3.07
CA HIS A 152 -17.19 13.72 4.15
C HIS A 152 -17.77 14.43 5.37
N MET A 153 -19.00 14.11 5.77
CA MET A 153 -19.58 14.59 7.02
C MET A 153 -19.41 13.53 8.09
N PHE A 154 -18.77 13.87 9.21
CA PHE A 154 -18.72 12.99 10.37
C PHE A 154 -20.05 13.07 11.12
N LEU A 155 -20.66 11.91 11.36
CA LEU A 155 -21.92 11.78 12.07
C LEU A 155 -21.72 11.00 13.37
N PRO A 156 -22.53 11.28 14.41
CA PRO A 156 -22.70 10.37 15.54
C PRO A 156 -23.05 8.95 15.07
N LEU A 157 -22.64 7.93 15.83
CA LEU A 157 -22.87 6.53 15.48
C LEU A 157 -24.36 6.15 15.36
N ASP A 158 -25.20 6.81 16.13
CA ASP A 158 -26.65 6.63 16.22
C ASP A 158 -27.43 7.63 15.35
N ALA A 159 -26.75 8.46 14.55
CA ALA A 159 -27.42 9.38 13.65
C ALA A 159 -28.19 8.62 12.56
N ASP A 160 -29.46 8.99 12.38
CA ASP A 160 -30.24 8.59 11.21
C ASP A 160 -29.87 9.51 10.04
N GLU A 161 -28.96 9.05 9.18
CA GLU A 161 -28.53 9.82 8.02
C GLU A 161 -29.66 10.06 7.02
N THR A 162 -30.74 9.27 7.05
CA THR A 162 -31.83 9.38 6.06
C THR A 162 -32.64 10.66 6.22
N GLN A 163 -32.56 11.30 7.39
CA GLN A 163 -33.22 12.58 7.68
C GLN A 163 -32.46 13.80 7.17
N LEU A 164 -31.24 13.63 6.65
CA LEU A 164 -30.40 14.74 6.21
C LEU A 164 -30.35 14.82 4.68
N ASP A 165 -30.85 15.89 4.07
CA ASP A 165 -30.72 16.10 2.63
C ASP A 165 -29.25 16.21 2.18
N SER A 166 -28.95 15.83 0.93
CA SER A 166 -27.58 15.88 0.40
C SER A 166 -27.04 17.31 0.26
N HIS A 167 -27.87 18.30 -0.10
CA HIS A 167 -27.43 19.70 -0.15
C HIS A 167 -27.15 20.22 1.26
N GLU A 168 -28.04 19.91 2.20
CA GLU A 168 -27.85 20.29 3.60
C GLU A 168 -26.58 19.67 4.19
N ALA A 169 -26.30 18.40 3.86
CA ALA A 169 -25.05 17.76 4.25
C ALA A 169 -23.84 18.52 3.70
N ILE A 170 -23.82 18.82 2.40
CA ILE A 170 -22.72 19.58 1.77
C ILE A 170 -22.54 20.94 2.45
N TYR A 171 -23.61 21.72 2.61
CA TYR A 171 -23.52 23.07 3.17
C TYR A 171 -23.05 23.08 4.62
N ARG A 172 -23.52 22.14 5.43
CA ARG A 172 -23.05 21.98 6.82
C ARG A 172 -21.58 21.59 6.88
N THR A 173 -21.13 20.65 6.05
CA THR A 173 -19.70 20.29 6.00
C THR A 173 -18.86 21.50 5.62
N LEU A 174 -19.23 22.24 4.57
CA LEU A 174 -18.49 23.42 4.11
C LEU A 174 -18.56 24.59 5.11
N GLY A 175 -19.63 24.69 5.90
CA GLY A 175 -19.76 25.66 6.98
C GLY A 175 -18.86 25.37 8.18
N GLY A 176 -18.52 24.09 8.39
CA GLY A 176 -17.73 23.64 9.52
C GLY A 176 -18.38 24.00 10.86
N SER A 177 -17.76 24.91 11.60
CA SER A 177 -18.31 25.45 12.86
C SER A 177 -19.18 26.70 12.69
N HIS A 178 -19.31 27.21 11.46
CA HIS A 178 -20.18 28.34 11.14
C HIS A 178 -21.55 27.87 10.66
N GLN A 179 -22.40 28.81 10.23
CA GLN A 179 -23.64 28.50 9.54
C GLN A 179 -23.36 27.74 8.24
N PRO A 180 -24.32 26.93 7.75
CA PRO A 180 -24.20 26.23 6.47
C PRO A 180 -23.70 27.15 5.35
N TYR A 181 -22.65 26.73 4.66
CA TYR A 181 -22.03 27.50 3.59
C TYR A 181 -22.62 27.06 2.25
N GLU A 182 -23.69 27.73 1.85
CA GLU A 182 -24.38 27.44 0.60
C GLU A 182 -23.46 27.65 -0.60
N ILE A 183 -23.51 26.76 -1.58
CA ILE A 183 -22.85 26.90 -2.88
C ILE A 183 -23.83 26.47 -3.97
N LYS A 184 -23.63 26.93 -5.21
CA LYS A 184 -24.41 26.38 -6.31
C LYS A 184 -23.99 24.92 -6.58
N ILE A 185 -24.89 23.98 -6.32
CA ILE A 185 -24.72 22.56 -6.70
C ILE A 185 -25.33 22.36 -8.09
N ASP A 186 -24.54 21.83 -9.03
CA ASP A 186 -25.01 21.51 -10.38
C ASP A 186 -25.68 20.13 -10.43
N GLU A 187 -25.14 19.15 -9.71
CA GLU A 187 -25.63 17.76 -9.72
C GLU A 187 -25.18 16.99 -8.47
N ILE A 188 -26.04 16.15 -7.89
CA ILE A 188 -25.63 15.14 -6.90
C ILE A 188 -25.35 13.83 -7.64
N LEU A 189 -24.12 13.33 -7.54
CA LEU A 189 -23.68 12.12 -8.25
C LEU A 189 -23.96 10.86 -7.43
N VAL A 190 -23.48 10.82 -6.19
CA VAL A 190 -23.56 9.66 -5.31
C VAL A 190 -23.69 10.12 -3.86
N ARG A 191 -24.52 9.39 -3.10
CA ARG A 191 -24.60 9.49 -1.65
C ARG A 191 -24.34 8.11 -1.05
N SER A 192 -23.45 8.02 -0.08
CA SER A 192 -23.15 6.77 0.61
C SER A 192 -22.77 7.00 2.07
N VAL A 193 -22.91 5.96 2.88
CA VAL A 193 -22.42 5.95 4.27
C VAL A 193 -21.25 4.99 4.35
N TRP A 194 -20.18 5.45 4.96
CA TRP A 194 -18.99 4.66 5.20
C TRP A 194 -18.74 4.52 6.70
N ARG A 195 -18.47 3.29 7.12
CA ARG A 195 -18.04 2.94 8.48
C ARG A 195 -16.63 2.37 8.38
N PRO A 196 -15.60 3.11 8.83
CA PRO A 196 -14.22 2.66 8.71
C PRO A 196 -13.97 1.41 9.53
N ASN A 197 -13.14 0.53 8.97
CA ASN A 197 -12.48 -0.54 9.70
C ASN A 197 -10.97 -0.33 9.62
N ILE A 198 -10.24 -0.68 10.68
CA ILE A 198 -8.79 -0.82 10.66
C ILE A 198 -8.48 -2.26 11.02
N ALA A 199 -8.02 -3.04 10.05
CA ALA A 199 -7.83 -4.46 10.25
C ALA A 199 -6.78 -5.05 9.32
N VAL A 200 -6.04 -6.08 9.74
CA VAL A 200 -5.05 -6.79 8.91
C VAL A 200 -5.17 -8.30 9.17
N ALA A 201 -5.27 -9.10 8.11
CA ALA A 201 -5.30 -10.55 8.21
C ALA A 201 -3.98 -11.10 8.75
N ARG A 202 -4.03 -12.09 9.65
CA ARG A 202 -2.82 -12.77 10.18
C ARG A 202 -2.15 -13.66 9.15
N GLN A 203 -2.95 -14.21 8.24
CA GLN A 203 -2.55 -15.10 7.17
C GLN A 203 -3.18 -14.62 5.87
N TRP A 204 -2.41 -14.65 4.80
CA TRP A 204 -2.78 -14.11 3.49
C TRP A 204 -2.88 -15.21 2.42
N ALA A 205 -2.65 -16.47 2.81
CA ALA A 205 -2.80 -17.62 1.94
C ALA A 205 -3.38 -18.83 2.69
N GLY A 206 -4.16 -19.65 1.97
CA GLY A 206 -4.64 -20.94 2.43
C GLY A 206 -3.51 -21.95 2.66
N ALA A 207 -3.83 -23.04 3.36
CA ALA A 207 -2.86 -24.05 3.77
C ALA A 207 -2.11 -24.70 2.60
N SER A 208 -2.78 -24.87 1.45
CA SER A 208 -2.20 -25.48 0.25
C SER A 208 -1.46 -24.48 -0.64
N LYS A 209 -1.47 -23.19 -0.28
CA LYS A 209 -0.94 -22.07 -1.07
C LYS A 209 -1.56 -22.01 -2.47
N ARG A 210 -2.88 -22.23 -2.54
CA ARG A 210 -3.65 -22.11 -3.78
C ARG A 210 -4.64 -20.96 -3.76
N VAL A 211 -5.09 -20.57 -2.58
CA VAL A 211 -5.93 -19.40 -2.39
C VAL A 211 -5.14 -18.33 -1.65
N PHE A 212 -5.12 -17.12 -2.19
CA PHE A 212 -4.46 -15.94 -1.62
C PHE A 212 -5.47 -14.81 -1.45
N ILE A 213 -5.21 -13.83 -0.59
CA ILE A 213 -6.03 -12.61 -0.44
C ILE A 213 -5.16 -11.37 -0.64
N ALA A 214 -5.72 -10.31 -1.25
CA ALA A 214 -5.01 -9.07 -1.55
C ALA A 214 -5.91 -7.84 -1.36
N GLY A 215 -5.31 -6.66 -1.15
CA GLY A 215 -6.04 -5.41 -0.93
C GLY A 215 -6.94 -5.48 0.30
N ASP A 216 -8.15 -4.89 0.22
CA ASP A 216 -9.10 -4.80 1.33
C ASP A 216 -9.55 -6.15 1.92
N ALA A 217 -9.39 -7.25 1.16
CA ALA A 217 -9.60 -8.60 1.69
C ALA A 217 -8.55 -8.97 2.75
N ALA A 218 -7.33 -8.46 2.60
CA ALA A 218 -6.16 -8.71 3.45
C ALA A 218 -5.91 -7.60 4.48
N HIS A 219 -6.13 -6.32 4.14
CA HIS A 219 -5.89 -5.19 5.04
C HIS A 219 -6.86 -4.03 4.79
N GLN A 220 -7.35 -3.41 5.86
CA GLN A 220 -8.32 -2.32 5.86
C GLN A 220 -7.67 -1.15 6.59
N LEU A 221 -7.55 -0.05 5.87
CA LEU A 221 -6.77 1.12 6.27
C LEU A 221 -7.69 2.35 6.36
N ILE A 222 -7.40 3.27 7.26
CA ILE A 222 -7.99 4.60 7.21
C ILE A 222 -7.34 5.43 6.08
N PRO A 223 -8.04 6.41 5.50
CA PRO A 223 -7.61 7.08 4.28
C PRO A 223 -6.43 8.05 4.45
N THR A 224 -6.05 8.40 5.69
CA THR A 224 -4.96 9.33 5.97
C THR A 224 -3.63 8.79 5.43
N GLY A 225 -2.96 9.61 4.60
CA GLY A 225 -1.76 9.23 3.83
C GLY A 225 -2.02 8.49 2.51
N GLY A 226 -3.28 8.12 2.19
CA GLY A 226 -3.62 7.52 0.89
C GLY A 226 -3.02 6.14 0.62
N TYR A 227 -2.67 5.37 1.66
CA TYR A 227 -1.92 4.12 1.50
C TYR A 227 -2.76 2.93 1.01
N GLY A 228 -4.07 2.91 1.24
CA GLY A 228 -4.96 1.77 0.98
C GLY A 228 -4.85 1.18 -0.42
N MET A 229 -5.31 1.94 -1.42
CA MET A 229 -5.28 1.51 -2.82
C MET A 229 -3.87 1.19 -3.31
N ASN A 230 -2.88 2.03 -2.95
CA ASN A 230 -1.48 1.83 -3.36
C ASN A 230 -0.91 0.51 -2.81
N THR A 231 -1.22 0.18 -1.56
CA THR A 231 -0.82 -1.10 -0.95
C THR A 231 -1.50 -2.27 -1.65
N GLY A 232 -2.81 -2.16 -1.94
CA GLY A 232 -3.55 -3.20 -2.66
C GLY A 232 -3.05 -3.45 -4.08
N VAL A 233 -2.67 -2.39 -4.83
CA VAL A 233 -2.02 -2.53 -6.14
C VAL A 233 -0.66 -3.22 -6.00
N GLY A 234 0.12 -2.85 -4.99
CA GLY A 234 1.40 -3.51 -4.68
C GLY A 234 1.23 -5.00 -4.36
N ASP A 235 0.17 -5.38 -3.65
CA ASP A 235 -0.14 -6.79 -3.37
C ASP A 235 -0.48 -7.56 -4.63
N ALA A 236 -1.31 -6.98 -5.50
CA ALA A 236 -1.71 -7.61 -6.76
C ALA A 236 -0.49 -7.79 -7.69
N TYR A 237 0.39 -6.78 -7.75
CA TYR A 237 1.60 -6.83 -8.57
C TYR A 237 2.57 -7.91 -8.07
N ASP A 238 2.84 -7.95 -6.77
CA ASP A 238 3.71 -8.96 -6.15
C ASP A 238 3.16 -10.39 -6.31
N LEU A 239 1.85 -10.59 -6.09
CA LEU A 239 1.25 -11.91 -6.25
C LEU A 239 1.24 -12.39 -7.71
N ALA A 240 0.92 -11.50 -8.66
CA ALA A 240 0.73 -11.87 -10.06
C ALA A 240 1.99 -12.46 -10.69
N TRP A 241 3.16 -11.87 -10.46
CA TRP A 241 4.41 -12.38 -11.05
C TRP A 241 4.84 -13.71 -10.42
N LYS A 242 4.62 -13.88 -9.11
CA LYS A 242 4.91 -15.12 -8.38
C LYS A 242 4.04 -16.27 -8.86
N LEU A 243 2.73 -16.02 -9.01
CA LEU A 243 1.80 -16.98 -9.59
C LEU A 243 2.21 -17.34 -11.02
N SER A 244 2.49 -16.34 -11.86
CA SER A 244 2.97 -16.58 -13.23
C SER A 244 4.21 -17.47 -13.24
N ALA A 245 5.19 -17.20 -12.37
CA ALA A 245 6.42 -17.96 -12.30
C ALA A 245 6.23 -19.43 -11.91
N VAL A 246 5.37 -19.69 -10.92
CA VAL A 246 5.06 -21.06 -10.49
C VAL A 246 4.19 -21.78 -11.53
N ILE A 247 3.20 -21.12 -12.11
CA ILE A 247 2.33 -21.69 -13.16
C ILE A 247 3.14 -22.09 -14.40
N ASN A 248 4.11 -21.28 -14.80
CA ASN A 248 4.98 -21.57 -15.93
C ASN A 248 6.15 -22.53 -15.58
N GLY A 249 6.25 -22.97 -14.33
CA GLY A 249 7.13 -24.06 -13.90
C GLY A 249 8.62 -23.70 -13.74
N TYR A 250 8.97 -22.41 -13.70
CA TYR A 250 10.35 -21.97 -13.47
C TYR A 250 10.59 -21.44 -12.04
N ALA A 251 9.57 -21.49 -11.17
CA ALA A 251 9.68 -21.17 -9.74
C ALA A 251 8.94 -22.20 -8.87
N GLY A 252 9.34 -22.28 -7.61
CA GLY A 252 8.84 -23.23 -6.63
C GLY A 252 7.84 -22.61 -5.63
N LYS A 253 7.24 -23.46 -4.78
CA LYS A 253 6.28 -23.01 -3.75
C LYS A 253 6.86 -22.00 -2.77
N GLY A 254 8.17 -22.07 -2.51
CA GLY A 254 8.85 -21.10 -1.64
C GLY A 254 8.74 -19.66 -2.15
N LEU A 255 8.50 -19.46 -3.46
CA LEU A 255 8.22 -18.15 -4.02
C LEU A 255 6.81 -17.65 -3.67
N LEU A 256 5.82 -18.53 -3.62
CA LEU A 256 4.48 -18.16 -3.17
C LEU A 256 4.43 -17.91 -1.66
N ASP A 257 5.24 -18.63 -0.88
CA ASP A 257 5.37 -18.41 0.56
C ASP A 257 5.91 -17.00 0.88
N SER A 258 6.72 -16.43 -0.01
CA SER A 258 7.24 -15.08 0.20
C SER A 258 6.18 -13.99 0.01
N TYR A 259 5.03 -14.25 -0.64
CA TYR A 259 3.96 -13.25 -0.81
C TYR A 259 3.51 -12.65 0.53
N GLU A 260 3.10 -13.52 1.47
CA GLU A 260 2.67 -13.08 2.80
C GLU A 260 3.81 -12.44 3.59
N THR A 261 5.00 -13.06 3.54
CA THR A 261 6.19 -12.62 4.28
C THR A 261 6.63 -11.21 3.83
N GLU A 262 6.44 -10.88 2.56
CA GLU A 262 6.86 -9.59 1.99
C GLU A 262 5.76 -8.52 2.10
N ARG A 263 4.50 -8.87 1.82
CA ARG A 263 3.41 -7.89 1.72
C ARG A 263 2.70 -7.59 3.03
N ARG A 264 2.55 -8.57 3.93
CA ARG A 264 1.88 -8.35 5.21
C ARG A 264 2.60 -7.30 6.08
N PRO A 265 3.94 -7.28 6.21
CA PRO A 265 4.63 -6.23 6.95
C PRO A 265 4.44 -4.83 6.35
N VAL A 266 4.29 -4.71 5.03
CA VAL A 266 4.00 -3.43 4.38
C VAL A 266 2.62 -2.93 4.77
N ALA A 267 1.60 -3.78 4.71
CA ALA A 267 0.24 -3.41 5.14
C ALA A 267 0.18 -3.03 6.63
N MET A 268 0.88 -3.75 7.49
CA MET A 268 0.96 -3.42 8.92
C MET A 268 1.60 -2.05 9.14
N ARG A 269 2.75 -1.79 8.50
CA ARG A 269 3.45 -0.49 8.56
C ARG A 269 2.54 0.64 8.10
N ASN A 270 1.87 0.46 6.96
CA ASN A 270 0.99 1.48 6.40
C ASN A 270 -0.24 1.72 7.30
N SER A 271 -0.77 0.67 7.94
CA SER A 271 -1.86 0.80 8.92
C SER A 271 -1.47 1.59 10.15
N GLU A 272 -0.30 1.31 10.72
CA GLU A 272 0.23 2.04 11.86
C GLU A 272 0.45 3.51 11.48
N HIS A 273 1.06 3.74 10.32
CA HIS A 273 1.46 5.07 9.89
C HIS A 273 0.29 5.95 9.47
N SER A 274 -0.76 5.39 8.88
CA SER A 274 -2.04 6.10 8.70
C SER A 274 -2.60 6.60 10.04
N GLY A 275 -2.44 5.82 11.13
CA GLY A 275 -2.82 6.22 12.48
C GLY A 275 -1.99 7.39 13.04
N VAL A 276 -0.70 7.47 12.68
CA VAL A 276 0.17 8.62 13.02
C VAL A 276 -0.38 9.90 12.40
N HIS A 277 -0.72 9.86 11.10
CA HIS A 277 -1.30 11.01 10.38
C HIS A 277 -2.63 11.44 10.99
N MET A 278 -3.51 10.48 11.29
CA MET A 278 -4.79 10.78 11.94
C MET A 278 -4.59 11.39 13.33
N THR A 279 -3.57 10.95 14.08
CA THR A 279 -3.23 11.52 15.39
C THR A 279 -2.74 12.97 15.28
N ALA A 280 -1.98 13.31 14.23
CA ALA A 280 -1.58 14.69 13.97
C ALA A 280 -2.81 15.58 13.77
N HIS A 281 -3.80 15.11 13.02
CA HIS A 281 -5.08 15.77 12.81
C HIS A 281 -5.91 15.94 14.09
N ILE A 282 -6.05 14.88 14.90
CA ILE A 282 -6.76 14.92 16.19
C ILE A 282 -6.08 15.88 17.17
N THR A 283 -4.75 15.89 17.20
CA THR A 283 -3.98 16.80 18.07
C THR A 283 -4.18 18.25 17.66
N ALA A 284 -4.15 18.55 16.36
CA ALA A 284 -4.44 19.89 15.86
C ALA A 284 -5.82 20.37 16.29
N CYS A 285 -6.83 19.50 16.26
CA CYS A 285 -8.17 19.81 16.78
C CYS A 285 -8.17 20.05 18.29
N SER A 286 -7.41 19.26 19.05
CA SER A 286 -7.30 19.39 20.50
C SER A 286 -6.61 20.69 20.93
N LEU A 287 -5.64 21.18 20.16
CA LEU A 287 -5.02 22.50 20.37
C LEU A 287 -6.02 23.66 20.22
N LEU A 288 -7.12 23.40 19.51
CA LEU A 288 -8.24 24.33 19.34
C LEU A 288 -9.36 24.08 20.36
N ALA A 289 -9.40 22.90 20.99
CA ALA A 289 -10.40 22.53 21.99
C ALA A 289 -10.26 23.39 23.26
N GLY A 290 -11.40 23.90 23.74
CA GLY A 290 -11.45 24.75 24.94
C GLY A 290 -11.25 26.25 24.69
N ASN A 291 -10.93 26.65 23.45
CA ASN A 291 -10.94 28.05 23.03
C ASN A 291 -12.22 28.33 22.23
N ASP A 292 -12.78 29.54 22.37
CA ASP A 292 -13.80 30.01 21.44
C ASP A 292 -13.14 30.07 20.04
N LEU A 293 -13.73 29.39 19.05
CA LEU A 293 -13.24 29.50 17.66
C LEU A 293 -13.26 30.95 17.17
N ALA A 294 -14.10 31.80 17.74
CA ALA A 294 -14.06 33.24 17.50
C ALA A 294 -12.74 33.86 17.98
N GLU A 295 -12.19 33.41 19.11
CA GLU A 295 -10.89 33.87 19.63
C GLU A 295 -9.74 33.36 18.75
N ALA A 296 -9.78 32.09 18.32
CA ALA A 296 -8.79 31.57 17.38
C ALA A 296 -8.78 32.33 16.03
N ASN A 297 -9.91 32.93 15.65
CA ASN A 297 -10.06 33.75 14.44
C ASN A 297 -9.87 35.25 14.69
N SER A 298 -9.68 35.70 15.93
CA SER A 298 -9.52 37.12 16.25
C SER A 298 -8.08 37.60 15.99
N ASP A 299 -7.91 38.91 15.83
CA ASP A 299 -6.59 39.54 15.66
C ASP A 299 -5.89 39.86 17.01
N THR A 300 -6.41 39.32 18.11
CA THR A 300 -5.79 39.44 19.44
C THR A 300 -4.48 38.66 19.49
N GLU A 301 -3.68 38.91 20.52
CA GLU A 301 -2.44 38.15 20.74
C GLU A 301 -2.75 36.67 21.03
N THR A 302 -3.79 36.39 21.83
CA THR A 302 -4.25 35.03 22.10
C THR A 302 -4.69 34.30 20.83
N GLY A 303 -5.43 34.95 19.94
CA GLY A 303 -5.82 34.37 18.65
C GLY A 303 -4.61 34.02 17.77
N LYS A 304 -3.61 34.91 17.71
CA LYS A 304 -2.35 34.65 16.99
C LYS A 304 -1.56 33.50 17.60
N GLU A 305 -1.45 33.43 18.92
CA GLU A 305 -0.78 32.33 19.63
C GLU A 305 -1.44 30.97 19.34
N ILE A 306 -2.77 30.90 19.34
CA ILE A 306 -3.51 29.68 19.00
C ILE A 306 -3.19 29.24 17.56
N ARG A 307 -3.28 30.16 16.59
CA ARG A 307 -2.96 29.84 15.18
C ARG A 307 -1.49 29.44 15.01
N SER A 308 -0.58 30.08 15.73
CA SER A 308 0.85 29.73 15.72
C SER A 308 1.10 28.31 16.23
N LYS A 309 0.42 27.88 17.30
CA LYS A 309 0.55 26.51 17.82
C LYS A 309 0.06 25.46 16.83
N VAL A 310 -1.09 25.70 16.18
CA VAL A 310 -1.61 24.80 15.14
C VAL A 310 -0.67 24.75 13.93
N HIS A 311 -0.15 25.90 13.52
CA HIS A 311 0.83 25.98 12.44
C HIS A 311 2.09 25.18 12.77
N GLU A 312 2.73 25.44 13.91
CA GLU A 312 3.93 24.73 14.36
C GLU A 312 3.69 23.22 14.47
N HIS A 313 2.55 22.81 15.02
CA HIS A 313 2.16 21.40 15.09
C HIS A 313 2.15 20.75 13.70
N TYR A 314 1.47 21.35 12.72
CA TYR A 314 1.47 20.80 11.36
C TYR A 314 2.85 20.84 10.70
N GLN A 315 3.66 21.89 10.93
CA GLN A 315 5.04 21.93 10.40
C GLN A 315 5.91 20.79 10.95
N ASN A 316 5.66 20.34 12.18
CA ASN A 316 6.37 19.21 12.79
C ASN A 316 5.77 17.84 12.41
N HIS A 317 4.62 17.81 11.73
CA HIS A 317 3.88 16.59 11.35
C HIS A 317 3.42 16.62 9.88
N ILE A 318 4.30 17.06 8.97
CA ILE A 318 4.03 17.14 7.52
C ILE A 318 3.96 15.77 6.81
N GLY A 319 4.24 14.69 7.55
CA GLY A 319 4.48 13.35 7.03
C GLY A 319 3.37 12.77 6.15
N GLU A 320 2.12 13.19 6.35
CA GLU A 320 0.99 12.72 5.53
C GLU A 320 1.22 12.91 4.03
N ASN A 321 1.99 13.94 3.64
CA ASN A 321 2.31 14.24 2.25
C ASN A 321 3.80 14.08 1.91
N THR A 322 4.66 13.74 2.87
CA THR A 322 6.12 13.76 2.68
C THR A 322 6.86 12.53 3.19
N ASP A 323 6.16 11.53 3.72
CA ASP A 323 6.79 10.31 4.26
C ASP A 323 7.21 9.32 3.16
N LEU A 324 8.17 9.76 2.36
CA LEU A 324 8.71 9.02 1.21
C LEU A 324 9.35 7.68 1.61
N GLY A 325 9.80 7.53 2.86
CA GLY A 325 10.32 6.27 3.35
C GLY A 325 9.25 5.19 3.52
N ILE A 326 8.00 5.59 3.80
CA ILE A 326 6.82 4.70 3.81
C ILE A 326 6.46 4.31 2.37
N GLU A 327 6.42 5.28 1.47
CA GLU A 327 5.97 5.07 0.08
C GLU A 327 6.98 4.30 -0.78
N MET A 328 8.27 4.62 -0.66
CA MET A 328 9.33 4.13 -1.55
C MET A 328 10.44 3.36 -0.83
N GLY A 329 10.62 3.59 0.47
CA GLY A 329 11.80 3.12 1.21
C GLY A 329 11.68 1.75 1.85
N TYR A 330 10.52 1.11 1.81
CA TYR A 330 10.36 -0.21 2.44
C TYR A 330 11.21 -1.27 1.74
N ARG A 331 11.62 -2.27 2.53
CA ARG A 331 12.41 -3.39 2.04
C ARG A 331 11.75 -4.70 2.44
N TYR A 332 11.74 -5.63 1.49
CA TYR A 332 11.29 -6.98 1.72
C TYR A 332 12.36 -7.79 2.43
N GLN A 333 11.90 -8.70 3.30
CA GLN A 333 12.74 -9.71 3.94
C GLN A 333 12.01 -11.03 3.80
N SER A 334 12.60 -11.99 3.07
CA SER A 334 11.96 -13.27 2.80
C SER A 334 12.98 -14.34 2.42
N SER A 335 12.51 -15.58 2.28
CA SER A 335 13.33 -16.71 1.83
C SER A 335 13.84 -16.59 0.39
N VAL A 336 13.27 -15.67 -0.42
CA VAL A 336 13.66 -15.47 -1.83
C VAL A 336 14.51 -14.21 -2.05
N ILE A 337 14.94 -13.56 -0.97
CA ILE A 337 15.88 -12.44 -0.99
C ILE A 337 17.17 -12.90 -0.34
N ILE A 338 18.27 -12.78 -1.06
CA ILE A 338 19.57 -13.18 -0.55
C ILE A 338 20.16 -11.98 0.20
N PRO A 339 20.41 -12.09 1.52
CA PRO A 339 20.92 -10.98 2.31
C PRO A 339 22.34 -10.59 1.88
N GLU A 340 22.69 -9.33 2.11
CA GLU A 340 24.06 -8.85 1.94
C GLU A 340 25.02 -9.62 2.85
N SER A 341 26.19 -9.98 2.33
CA SER A 341 27.16 -10.84 3.02
C SER A 341 28.59 -10.29 3.01
N ASP A 342 28.81 -9.13 2.38
CA ASP A 342 30.12 -8.48 2.25
C ASP A 342 30.53 -7.61 3.46
N GLY A 343 29.73 -7.61 4.54
CA GLY A 343 29.98 -6.81 5.74
C GLY A 343 29.56 -5.34 5.62
N ALA A 344 28.91 -4.93 4.52
CA ALA A 344 28.27 -3.63 4.43
C ALA A 344 27.15 -3.50 5.47
N SER A 345 26.89 -2.25 5.89
CA SER A 345 25.78 -1.95 6.80
C SER A 345 24.53 -1.62 6.00
N GLU A 346 23.39 -2.15 6.46
CA GLU A 346 22.10 -1.82 5.89
C GLU A 346 21.84 -0.30 5.98
N PRO A 347 21.43 0.38 4.88
CA PRO A 347 21.14 1.80 4.94
C PRO A 347 19.99 2.08 5.92
N PRO A 348 20.05 3.16 6.70
CA PRO A 348 19.00 3.47 7.67
C PRO A 348 17.65 3.63 6.97
N TRP A 349 16.58 3.25 7.66
CA TRP A 349 15.22 3.47 7.22
C TRP A 349 14.51 4.40 8.22
N THR A 350 13.84 5.42 7.70
CA THR A 350 12.93 6.27 8.47
C THR A 350 11.63 6.45 7.68
N PRO A 351 10.49 6.73 8.32
CA PRO A 351 9.25 7.03 7.61
C PRO A 351 9.38 8.23 6.65
N SER A 352 10.10 9.26 7.09
CA SER A 352 10.18 10.56 6.41
C SER A 352 11.14 10.64 5.24
N ALA A 353 12.12 9.74 5.15
CA ALA A 353 13.18 9.84 4.16
C ALA A 353 13.33 8.56 3.34
N TYR A 354 13.29 8.71 2.03
CA TYR A 354 13.70 7.68 1.10
C TYR A 354 15.22 7.76 0.89
N VAL A 355 15.92 6.66 1.15
CA VAL A 355 17.37 6.51 0.91
C VAL A 355 17.55 5.60 -0.32
N PRO A 356 18.04 6.15 -1.45
CA PRO A 356 18.35 5.38 -2.65
C PRO A 356 19.34 4.26 -2.35
N THR A 357 19.00 3.00 -2.67
CA THR A 357 19.90 1.87 -2.48
C THR A 357 19.46 0.64 -3.26
N THR A 358 20.41 -0.22 -3.61
CA THR A 358 20.15 -1.56 -4.13
C THR A 358 20.16 -2.63 -3.04
N TRP A 359 20.13 -2.27 -1.74
CA TRP A 359 20.11 -3.24 -0.65
C TRP A 359 19.08 -4.36 -0.89
N PRO A 360 19.43 -5.65 -0.73
CA PRO A 360 18.52 -6.75 -1.05
C PRO A 360 17.14 -6.56 -0.40
N GLY A 361 16.10 -6.69 -1.22
CA GLY A 361 14.70 -6.44 -0.85
C GLY A 361 14.23 -5.00 -1.05
N SER A 362 15.08 -4.03 -1.39
CA SER A 362 14.64 -2.69 -1.78
C SER A 362 14.11 -2.67 -3.22
N ARG A 363 13.28 -1.66 -3.51
CA ARG A 363 13.16 -1.16 -4.89
C ARG A 363 14.45 -0.40 -5.22
N PRO A 364 15.16 -0.71 -6.32
CA PRO A 364 16.39 -0.03 -6.67
C PRO A 364 16.10 1.43 -7.07
N PRO A 365 17.09 2.32 -6.98
CA PRO A 365 16.86 3.72 -7.26
C PRO A 365 16.69 4.00 -8.76
N HIS A 366 15.75 4.88 -9.08
CA HIS A 366 15.53 5.35 -10.45
C HIS A 366 16.61 6.34 -10.88
N LEU A 367 17.07 6.20 -12.12
CA LEU A 367 17.73 7.28 -12.84
C LEU A 367 17.48 7.19 -14.35
N PHE A 368 17.71 8.28 -15.05
CA PHE A 368 17.91 8.36 -16.49
C PHE A 368 19.37 8.03 -16.83
N LEU A 369 19.55 7.13 -17.78
CA LEU A 369 20.85 6.74 -18.34
C LEU A 369 21.43 7.86 -19.23
N GLU A 370 22.69 7.75 -19.65
CA GLU A 370 23.33 8.75 -20.52
C GLU A 370 22.59 8.98 -21.84
N ASN A 371 21.92 7.93 -22.34
CA ASN A 371 21.07 8.01 -23.54
C ASN A 371 19.69 8.68 -23.30
N GLY A 372 19.40 9.12 -22.07
CA GLY A 372 18.17 9.80 -21.68
C GLY A 372 16.98 8.89 -21.38
N LYS A 373 17.12 7.56 -21.47
CA LYS A 373 16.07 6.61 -21.10
C LYS A 373 16.06 6.34 -19.60
N ALA A 374 14.88 6.03 -19.05
CA ALA A 374 14.78 5.58 -17.66
C ALA A 374 15.34 4.16 -17.51
N ILE A 375 16.11 3.91 -16.45
CA ILE A 375 16.65 2.57 -16.17
C ILE A 375 15.55 1.51 -16.02
N PHE A 376 14.38 1.89 -15.49
CA PHE A 376 13.23 0.98 -15.31
C PHE A 376 12.62 0.54 -16.66
N ASP A 377 12.65 1.39 -17.68
CA ASP A 377 12.19 1.04 -19.04
C ASP A 377 13.13 0.02 -19.71
N GLU A 378 14.36 -0.09 -19.21
CA GLU A 378 15.35 -1.06 -19.66
C GLU A 378 15.31 -2.37 -18.87
N LEU A 379 14.47 -2.50 -17.84
CA LEU A 379 14.24 -3.79 -17.18
C LEU A 379 13.30 -4.68 -18.00
N HIS A 380 13.34 -5.98 -17.74
CA HIS A 380 12.36 -6.89 -18.33
C HIS A 380 11.00 -6.73 -17.62
N PRO A 381 9.88 -6.57 -18.34
CA PRO A 381 8.58 -6.23 -17.73
C PRO A 381 7.93 -7.38 -16.94
N SER A 382 8.39 -8.62 -17.14
CA SER A 382 7.76 -9.82 -16.56
C SER A 382 8.74 -10.94 -16.19
N ALA A 383 10.04 -10.63 -16.10
CA ALA A 383 11.09 -11.62 -15.84
C ALA A 383 12.23 -10.98 -15.05
N TRP A 384 13.17 -11.79 -14.57
CA TRP A 384 14.33 -11.26 -13.88
C TRP A 384 15.21 -10.46 -14.83
N THR A 385 15.86 -9.44 -14.30
CA THR A 385 16.89 -8.70 -15.02
C THR A 385 18.20 -8.78 -14.23
N LEU A 386 19.23 -9.33 -14.84
CA LEU A 386 20.61 -9.22 -14.34
C LEU A 386 21.20 -7.93 -14.91
N VAL A 387 21.43 -6.94 -14.05
CA VAL A 387 22.08 -5.68 -14.42
C VAL A 387 23.58 -5.80 -14.12
N THR A 388 24.41 -5.43 -15.09
CA THR A 388 25.88 -5.46 -14.96
C THR A 388 26.49 -4.10 -15.28
N PHE A 389 27.53 -3.70 -14.55
CA PHE A 389 28.19 -2.40 -14.74
C PHE A 389 29.67 -2.47 -15.11
N ASN A 390 30.29 -3.64 -15.01
CA ASN A 390 31.73 -3.79 -15.28
C ASN A 390 32.02 -4.03 -16.76
N ASP A 391 33.16 -3.51 -17.22
CA ASP A 391 33.74 -3.79 -18.55
C ASP A 391 34.44 -5.16 -18.62
N GLN A 392 34.80 -5.73 -17.46
CA GLN A 392 35.48 -7.01 -17.36
C GLN A 392 34.53 -8.08 -16.81
N PRO A 393 34.64 -9.35 -17.26
CA PRO A 393 33.83 -10.43 -16.75
C PRO A 393 33.94 -10.56 -15.22
N CYS A 394 32.80 -10.62 -14.56
CA CYS A 394 32.70 -10.77 -13.11
C CYS A 394 31.78 -11.93 -12.70
N GLY A 395 31.49 -12.85 -13.62
CA GLY A 395 30.69 -14.06 -13.35
C GLY A 395 29.23 -13.94 -13.76
N GLU A 396 28.85 -12.89 -14.49
CA GLU A 396 27.54 -12.75 -15.11
C GLU A 396 27.19 -13.95 -16.01
N GLU A 397 28.19 -14.53 -16.69
CA GLU A 397 28.05 -15.70 -17.55
C GLU A 397 27.57 -16.93 -16.77
N TYR A 398 27.97 -17.07 -15.50
CA TYR A 398 27.52 -18.16 -14.65
C TYR A 398 26.04 -18.03 -14.29
N ILE A 399 25.58 -16.80 -13.99
CA ILE A 399 24.16 -16.53 -13.71
C ILE A 399 23.33 -16.78 -14.96
N ILE A 400 23.75 -16.27 -16.11
CA ILE A 400 23.05 -16.46 -17.39
C ILE A 400 22.96 -17.95 -17.72
N GLN A 401 24.07 -18.69 -17.60
CA GLN A 401 24.10 -20.13 -17.84
C GLN A 401 23.20 -20.90 -16.86
N ALA A 402 23.20 -20.54 -15.57
CA ALA A 402 22.33 -21.16 -14.58
C ALA A 402 20.84 -20.89 -14.86
N ALA A 403 20.50 -19.69 -15.35
CA ALA A 403 19.14 -19.32 -15.72
C ALA A 403 18.65 -20.12 -16.92
N GLN A 404 19.50 -20.26 -17.95
CA GLN A 404 19.22 -21.11 -19.11
C GLN A 404 19.02 -22.58 -18.71
N ASN A 405 19.89 -23.13 -17.87
CA ASN A 405 19.81 -24.51 -17.40
C ASN A 405 18.52 -24.78 -16.61
N SER A 406 18.04 -23.78 -15.86
CA SER A 406 16.84 -23.87 -15.03
C SER A 406 15.59 -23.35 -15.73
N LYS A 407 15.70 -22.92 -17.00
CA LYS A 407 14.64 -22.29 -17.81
C LYS A 407 13.99 -21.07 -17.14
N VAL A 408 14.75 -20.34 -16.32
CA VAL A 408 14.30 -19.10 -15.68
C VAL A 408 14.43 -17.98 -16.71
N PRO A 409 13.33 -17.30 -17.10
CA PRO A 409 13.41 -16.17 -18.02
C PRO A 409 14.23 -15.04 -17.40
N MET A 410 15.21 -14.53 -18.15
CA MET A 410 16.11 -13.49 -17.68
C MET A 410 16.56 -12.58 -18.82
N LYS A 411 16.57 -11.26 -18.58
CA LYS A 411 17.27 -10.27 -19.40
C LYS A 411 18.64 -9.99 -18.78
N HIS A 412 19.70 -9.99 -19.57
CA HIS A 412 20.98 -9.39 -19.20
C HIS A 412 20.99 -7.95 -19.70
N LEU A 413 21.06 -6.99 -18.79
CA LEU A 413 21.18 -5.57 -19.09
C LEU A 413 22.61 -5.12 -18.76
N ASN A 414 23.43 -4.96 -19.79
CA ASN A 414 24.79 -4.45 -19.64
C ASN A 414 24.77 -2.91 -19.69
N LEU A 415 25.16 -2.29 -18.58
CA LEU A 415 25.32 -0.84 -18.39
C LEU A 415 26.79 -0.47 -18.15
N SER A 416 27.72 -1.25 -18.72
CA SER A 416 29.13 -0.90 -18.77
C SER A 416 29.33 0.51 -19.35
N GLY A 417 30.01 1.38 -18.61
CA GLY A 417 30.20 2.79 -18.97
C GLY A 417 29.22 3.78 -18.32
N GLU A 418 28.09 3.33 -17.78
CA GLU A 418 27.12 4.19 -17.07
C GLU A 418 27.62 4.49 -15.63
N SER A 419 28.66 5.32 -15.53
CA SER A 419 29.37 5.61 -14.28
C SER A 419 28.46 6.09 -13.14
N LYS A 420 27.49 6.96 -13.43
CA LYS A 420 26.51 7.44 -12.44
C LYS A 420 25.56 6.35 -11.97
N ALA A 421 25.09 5.51 -12.90
CA ALA A 421 24.24 4.37 -12.56
C ALA A 421 25.00 3.40 -11.67
N LYS A 422 26.25 3.13 -12.01
CA LYS A 422 27.16 2.29 -11.24
C LYS A 422 27.38 2.82 -9.82
N GLU A 423 27.73 4.09 -9.67
CA GLU A 423 27.91 4.73 -8.36
C GLU A 423 26.66 4.55 -7.48
N LEU A 424 25.49 4.86 -8.03
CA LEU A 424 24.22 4.82 -7.32
C LEU A 424 23.72 3.39 -7.03
N TRP A 425 24.00 2.43 -7.91
CA TRP A 425 23.58 1.02 -7.76
C TRP A 425 24.57 0.17 -6.96
N GLU A 426 25.72 0.75 -6.59
CA GLU A 426 26.71 0.26 -5.61
C GLU A 426 27.45 -1.05 -5.97
N ARG A 427 26.88 -1.93 -6.81
CA ARG A 427 27.39 -3.30 -7.07
C ARG A 427 27.55 -3.62 -8.54
N ASP A 428 28.45 -4.54 -8.88
CA ASP A 428 28.79 -4.87 -10.28
C ASP A 428 27.72 -5.72 -10.93
N LEU A 429 27.10 -6.59 -10.13
CA LEU A 429 26.00 -7.48 -10.49
C LEU A 429 24.80 -7.19 -9.58
N VAL A 430 23.65 -6.88 -10.17
CA VAL A 430 22.40 -6.69 -9.43
C VAL A 430 21.29 -7.48 -10.11
N LEU A 431 20.65 -8.38 -9.36
CA LEU A 431 19.56 -9.22 -9.85
C LEU A 431 18.21 -8.64 -9.43
N ILE A 432 17.46 -8.13 -10.40
CA ILE A 432 16.16 -7.49 -10.22
C ILE A 432 15.04 -8.48 -10.52
N ARG A 433 14.04 -8.52 -9.65
CA ARG A 433 12.81 -9.30 -9.80
C ARG A 433 11.85 -8.67 -10.82
N PRO A 434 10.85 -9.44 -11.31
CA PRO A 434 9.79 -8.90 -12.15
C PRO A 434 8.96 -7.78 -11.50
N ASP A 435 8.90 -7.73 -10.17
CA ASP A 435 8.23 -6.66 -9.42
C ASP A 435 9.17 -5.49 -9.05
N GLU A 436 10.29 -5.39 -9.75
CA GLU A 436 11.23 -4.28 -9.64
C GLU A 436 11.90 -4.17 -8.26
N HIS A 437 12.03 -5.29 -7.53
CA HIS A 437 12.80 -5.36 -6.28
C HIS A 437 14.12 -6.11 -6.46
N VAL A 438 15.15 -5.72 -5.70
CA VAL A 438 16.45 -6.39 -5.71
C VAL A 438 16.33 -7.73 -5.00
N ALA A 439 16.59 -8.83 -5.70
CA ALA A 439 16.64 -10.18 -5.11
C ALA A 439 18.01 -10.49 -4.50
N TRP A 440 19.06 -9.99 -5.17
CA TRP A 440 20.45 -10.24 -4.85
C TRP A 440 21.35 -9.19 -5.53
N ARG A 441 22.52 -8.95 -4.95
CA ARG A 441 23.57 -8.11 -5.55
C ARG A 441 24.96 -8.63 -5.14
N GLY A 442 25.99 -8.29 -5.89
CA GLY A 442 27.38 -8.64 -5.55
C GLY A 442 28.42 -8.07 -6.51
N GLN A 443 29.70 -8.20 -6.16
CA GLN A 443 30.81 -7.78 -7.03
C GLN A 443 31.21 -8.83 -8.05
N SER A 444 31.04 -10.09 -7.71
CA SER A 444 31.32 -11.18 -8.64
C SER A 444 30.61 -12.46 -8.23
N VAL A 445 30.52 -13.39 -9.17
CA VAL A 445 30.13 -14.78 -8.93
C VAL A 445 31.28 -15.69 -9.34
N SER A 446 31.78 -16.49 -8.41
CA SER A 446 33.01 -17.27 -8.59
C SER A 446 32.83 -18.57 -9.37
N SER A 447 31.60 -19.07 -9.52
CA SER A 447 31.32 -20.36 -10.17
C SER A 447 29.87 -20.53 -10.60
N LEU A 448 29.64 -21.48 -11.50
CA LEU A 448 28.30 -21.91 -11.91
C LEU A 448 27.46 -22.45 -10.74
N ASP A 449 28.07 -23.12 -9.75
CA ASP A 449 27.32 -23.66 -8.63
C ASP A 449 26.87 -22.56 -7.64
N ALA A 450 27.69 -21.52 -7.45
CA ALA A 450 27.26 -20.32 -6.74
C ALA A 450 26.08 -19.65 -7.45
N ALA A 451 26.14 -19.52 -8.78
CA ALA A 451 25.03 -18.98 -9.58
C ALA A 451 23.74 -19.83 -9.49
N LYS A 452 23.85 -21.16 -9.53
CA LYS A 452 22.71 -22.06 -9.34
C LYS A 452 22.07 -21.87 -7.96
N ASN A 453 22.88 -21.72 -6.92
CA ASN A 453 22.38 -21.48 -5.57
C ASN A 453 21.64 -20.14 -5.47
N ILE A 454 22.17 -19.08 -6.09
CA ILE A 454 21.49 -17.78 -6.17
C ILE A 454 20.11 -17.95 -6.83
N LEU A 455 20.07 -18.56 -8.02
CA LEU A 455 18.82 -18.75 -8.74
C LEU A 455 17.82 -19.64 -8.02
N ALA A 456 18.25 -20.74 -7.42
CA ALA A 456 17.39 -21.61 -6.64
C ALA A 456 16.75 -20.88 -5.45
N THR A 457 17.46 -19.93 -4.84
CA THR A 457 16.90 -19.07 -3.77
C THR A 457 15.87 -18.10 -4.31
N VAL A 458 16.23 -17.28 -5.30
CA VAL A 458 15.35 -16.20 -5.76
C VAL A 458 14.12 -16.70 -6.52
N THR A 459 14.14 -17.96 -6.97
CA THR A 459 12.99 -18.66 -7.58
C THR A 459 12.20 -19.51 -6.58
N GLY A 460 12.59 -19.53 -5.30
CA GLY A 460 11.91 -20.30 -4.26
C GLY A 460 11.93 -21.82 -4.49
N ASN A 461 12.97 -22.31 -5.18
CA ASN A 461 13.16 -23.73 -5.53
C ASN A 461 14.05 -24.49 -4.53
N HIS A 462 14.56 -23.84 -3.48
CA HIS A 462 15.19 -24.58 -2.38
C HIS A 462 14.14 -25.39 -1.61
N ALA A 463 14.51 -26.63 -1.26
CA ALA A 463 13.76 -27.37 -0.26
C ALA A 463 13.73 -26.56 1.05
N PRO A 464 12.60 -26.50 1.77
CA PRO A 464 12.58 -25.87 3.08
C PRO A 464 13.69 -26.51 3.92
N LYS A 465 14.64 -25.71 4.40
CA LYS A 465 15.59 -26.21 5.39
C LYS A 465 14.76 -26.62 6.60
N GLU A 466 14.66 -27.93 6.85
CA GLU A 466 14.37 -28.46 8.18
C GLU A 466 15.51 -27.99 9.08
N ASP A 467 15.39 -26.77 9.63
CA ASP A 467 16.12 -26.22 10.80
C ASP A 467 16.11 -24.68 10.84
N SER A 468 14.97 -24.08 10.53
CA SER A 468 14.64 -22.79 11.13
C SER A 468 13.32 -22.92 11.88
N LYS A 469 13.40 -23.40 13.13
CA LYS A 469 12.46 -22.89 14.13
C LYS A 469 12.52 -21.36 14.00
N PRO A 470 11.38 -20.64 13.98
CA PRO A 470 11.43 -19.20 14.02
C PRO A 470 12.32 -18.85 15.21
N SER A 471 13.40 -18.11 14.93
CA SER A 471 14.24 -17.58 15.98
C SER A 471 13.30 -16.83 16.92
N SER A 472 13.17 -17.32 18.15
CA SER A 472 12.53 -16.60 19.24
C SER A 472 13.38 -15.43 19.71
N ALA A 473 14.31 -14.94 18.88
CA ALA A 473 14.98 -13.68 19.11
C ALA A 473 13.92 -12.58 18.94
N PRO A 474 13.71 -11.74 19.96
CA PRO A 474 12.86 -10.58 19.79
C PRO A 474 13.37 -9.77 18.61
N VAL A 475 12.48 -9.44 17.69
CA VAL A 475 12.69 -8.33 16.75
C VAL A 475 13.05 -7.13 17.62
N ASP A 476 14.23 -6.54 17.40
CA ASP A 476 14.63 -5.31 18.07
C ASP A 476 13.64 -4.21 17.66
N VAL A 477 12.61 -4.04 18.48
CA VAL A 477 11.74 -2.88 18.48
C VAL A 477 12.65 -1.69 18.79
N VAL A 478 12.83 -0.82 17.79
CA VAL A 478 13.43 0.50 17.98
C VAL A 478 12.77 1.14 19.19
N LYS A 479 13.57 1.45 20.22
CA LYS A 479 13.11 1.99 21.50
C LYS A 479 12.26 3.24 21.30
N GLY A 480 10.94 3.08 21.37
CA GLY A 480 10.01 4.16 21.72
C GLY A 480 10.22 4.61 23.18
N PRO A 481 9.79 5.82 23.54
CA PRO A 481 10.08 6.43 24.84
C PRO A 481 9.58 5.57 26.00
N SER A 482 10.43 5.49 27.02
CA SER A 482 10.27 4.67 28.21
C SER A 482 9.14 5.14 29.11
N LYS A 483 8.00 4.43 29.09
CA LYS A 483 7.18 4.14 30.28
C LYS A 483 6.12 3.08 29.96
N ALA A 484 6.40 1.85 30.38
CA ALA A 484 5.44 0.75 30.41
C ALA A 484 4.48 0.91 31.60
N PHE A 485 3.21 0.55 31.40
CA PHE A 485 2.30 0.18 32.49
C PHE A 485 1.77 -1.23 32.25
N THR A 486 1.87 -2.05 33.29
CA THR A 486 1.77 -3.50 33.34
C THR A 486 0.35 -4.05 33.27
N ALA A 487 0.15 -5.18 32.58
CA ALA A 487 -0.51 -6.38 33.10
C ALA A 487 -0.53 -7.50 32.03
N THR A 488 0.31 -8.51 32.21
CA THR A 488 0.22 -9.83 31.56
C THR A 488 -0.33 -10.83 32.56
N THR A 489 -1.41 -11.54 32.21
CA THR A 489 -1.75 -12.87 32.75
C THR A 489 -2.92 -13.46 31.95
N GLY A 490 -2.77 -14.70 31.47
CA GLY A 490 -3.88 -15.55 31.02
C GLY A 490 -4.00 -15.76 29.50
N LEU A 491 -3.32 -16.78 28.97
CA LEU A 491 -3.64 -17.43 27.70
C LEU A 491 -4.91 -18.28 27.90
N ALA A 492 -5.96 -17.98 27.14
CA ALA A 492 -7.08 -18.90 26.92
C ALA A 492 -7.52 -18.79 25.45
N THR A 493 -7.33 -19.86 24.70
CA THR A 493 -7.86 -20.03 23.35
C THR A 493 -9.39 -20.05 23.44
N GLN A 494 -10.08 -19.14 22.73
CA GLN A 494 -11.53 -19.16 22.64
C GLN A 494 -12.00 -18.97 21.20
N THR A 495 -12.59 -20.05 20.68
CA THR A 495 -13.50 -20.05 19.55
C THR A 495 -14.82 -19.40 19.96
N ASN A 496 -15.31 -18.46 19.16
CA ASN A 496 -16.63 -17.82 19.25
C ASN A 496 -16.86 -16.78 20.37
N THR A 497 -16.05 -15.73 20.40
CA THR A 497 -16.43 -14.36 20.82
C THR A 497 -15.29 -13.42 20.43
N PHE A 498 -15.56 -12.39 19.60
CA PHE A 498 -14.54 -11.44 19.16
C PHE A 498 -14.00 -10.63 20.35
N HIS A 499 -12.82 -11.00 20.84
CA HIS A 499 -12.01 -10.15 21.71
C HIS A 499 -10.86 -9.56 20.89
N PHE A 500 -10.86 -8.23 20.76
CA PHE A 500 -9.80 -7.47 20.09
C PHE A 500 -8.43 -7.77 20.75
N GLU A 501 -7.54 -8.44 20.03
CA GLU A 501 -6.11 -8.36 20.34
C GLU A 501 -5.55 -7.07 19.74
N LYS A 502 -4.92 -6.26 20.61
CA LYS A 502 -4.57 -4.84 20.41
C LYS A 502 -3.50 -4.67 19.32
N ILE A 503 -3.77 -3.88 18.28
CA ILE A 503 -2.82 -3.68 17.16
C ILE A 503 -2.14 -2.31 17.21
N SER A 504 -2.71 -1.30 17.88
CA SER A 504 -2.04 0.01 18.00
C SER A 504 -2.50 0.80 19.22
N GLU A 505 -1.68 1.77 19.67
CA GLU A 505 -2.09 2.75 20.69
C GLU A 505 -3.25 3.63 20.23
N PHE A 506 -3.41 3.84 18.92
CA PHE A 506 -4.51 4.62 18.32
C PHE A 506 -5.89 3.95 18.47
N GLN A 507 -5.93 2.62 18.59
CA GLN A 507 -7.17 1.87 18.82
C GLN A 507 -7.55 1.77 20.31
N ARG A 508 -6.78 2.38 21.22
CA ARG A 508 -7.16 2.57 22.63
C ARG A 508 -8.04 3.80 22.78
#